data_AF-A0A5R9GQN8-F1
#
_entry.id   AF-A0A5R9GQN8-F1
#
_cell.length_a   1.000
_cell.length_b   1.000
_cell.length_c   1.000
_cell.angle_alpha   90.00
_cell.angle_beta   90.00
_cell.angle_gamma   90.00
#
_symmetry.space_group_name_H-M   'P 1'
#
loop_
_entity.id
_entity.type
_entity.pdbx_description
1 polymer ?
#
loop_
_entity_poly.entity_id
_entity_poly.type
_entity_poly.pdbx_seq_one_letter_code
_entity_poly.pdbx_strand_id
1 'polypeptide(L)'
;MSKKFAIHLNDEEHTFFEEKAKAEGLSVGGVIKKAATQQAVIHRTHDPVKTAQIARIGNNVNQIARHLNRLEGRRGIDAEVVAACRADLDRIRQMVENIQGTGAANAG
;
A
#
# COMPACT_ATOMS: atom_id res chain seq x y z
N MET A 1 -7.75 23.39 -15.23
CA MET A 1 -8.68 23.19 -16.37
C MET A 1 -8.19 22.06 -17.25
N SER A 2 -9.05 21.13 -17.66
CA SER A 2 -8.69 20.04 -18.59
C SER A 2 -8.97 20.48 -20.03
N LYS A 3 -8.00 20.32 -20.94
CA LYS A 3 -8.18 20.58 -22.38
C LYS A 3 -8.35 19.24 -23.10
N LYS A 4 -9.37 19.14 -23.96
CA LYS A 4 -9.62 17.96 -24.79
C LYS A 4 -8.78 18.05 -26.07
N PHE A 5 -8.23 16.92 -26.49
CA PHE A 5 -7.50 16.76 -27.74
C PHE A 5 -8.02 15.48 -28.42
N ALA A 6 -8.28 15.54 -29.72
CA ALA A 6 -8.76 14.41 -30.51
C ALA A 6 -7.69 14.03 -31.53
N ILE A 7 -7.47 12.72 -31.70
CA ILE A 7 -6.48 12.16 -32.61
C ILE A 7 -7.24 11.21 -33.54
N HIS A 8 -6.98 11.31 -34.83
CA HIS A 8 -7.46 10.32 -35.79
C HIS A 8 -6.38 9.26 -35.94
N LEU A 9 -6.78 8.01 -35.74
CA LEU A 9 -5.93 6.83 -35.90
C LEU A 9 -6.56 5.96 -36.98
N ASN A 10 -5.74 5.27 -37.74
CA ASN A 10 -6.23 4.16 -38.55
C ASN A 10 -6.48 2.91 -37.69
N ASP A 11 -7.11 1.88 -38.26
CA ASP A 11 -7.52 0.68 -37.51
C ASP A 11 -6.32 -0.09 -36.93
N GLU A 12 -5.18 -0.10 -37.63
CA GLU A 12 -3.95 -0.78 -37.20
C GLU A 12 -3.31 -0.06 -35.99
N GLU A 13 -3.21 1.27 -36.07
CA GLU A 13 -2.71 2.12 -35.00
C GLU A 13 -3.61 2.04 -33.76
N HIS A 14 -4.93 2.03 -33.95
CA HIS A 14 -5.88 1.88 -32.86
C HIS A 14 -5.68 0.54 -32.14
N THR A 15 -5.58 -0.55 -32.90
CA THR A 15 -5.35 -1.90 -32.37
C THR A 15 -4.04 -1.97 -31.59
N PHE A 16 -2.97 -1.38 -32.12
CA PHE A 16 -1.67 -1.32 -31.44
C PHE A 16 -1.77 -0.63 -30.06
N PHE A 17 -2.49 0.49 -29.98
CA PHE A 17 -2.66 1.18 -28.70
C PHE A 17 -3.58 0.45 -27.74
N GLU A 18 -4.59 -0.28 -28.21
CA GLU A 18 -5.45 -1.11 -27.37
C GLU A 18 -4.69 -2.27 -26.74
N GLU A 19 -3.87 -2.98 -27.52
CA GLU A 19 -3.03 -4.07 -27.01
C GLU A 19 -2.04 -3.57 -25.96
N LYS A 20 -1.41 -2.42 -26.23
CA LYS A 20 -0.47 -1.78 -25.30
C LYS A 20 -1.17 -1.28 -24.04
N ALA A 21 -2.38 -0.73 -24.17
CA ALA A 21 -3.21 -0.31 -23.04
C ALA A 21 -3.59 -1.49 -22.15
N LYS A 22 -3.94 -2.63 -22.75
CA LYS A 22 -4.24 -3.87 -22.04
C LYS A 22 -3.02 -4.42 -21.31
N ALA A 23 -1.85 -4.42 -21.96
CA ALA A 23 -0.60 -4.88 -21.34
C ALA A 23 -0.17 -4.03 -20.14
N GLU A 24 -0.41 -2.72 -20.20
CA GLU A 24 -0.04 -1.77 -19.14
C GLU A 24 -1.15 -1.50 -18.11
N GLY A 25 -2.36 -2.06 -18.31
CA GLY A 25 -3.51 -1.82 -17.43
C GLY A 25 -4.01 -0.37 -17.45
N LEU A 26 -3.80 0.34 -18.55
CA LEU A 26 -4.20 1.74 -18.75
C LEU A 26 -5.31 1.86 -19.79
N SER A 27 -5.94 3.03 -19.90
CA SER A 27 -6.77 3.35 -21.06
C SER A 27 -5.90 3.75 -22.24
N VAL A 28 -6.40 3.61 -23.47
CA VAL A 28 -5.71 4.04 -24.72
C VAL A 28 -5.21 5.49 -24.61
N GLY A 29 -6.07 6.41 -24.16
CA GLY A 29 -5.68 7.79 -23.90
C GLY A 29 -4.62 7.95 -22.80
N GLY A 30 -4.60 7.06 -21.81
CA GLY A 30 -3.56 7.00 -20.78
C GLY A 30 -2.20 6.60 -21.34
N VAL A 31 -2.16 5.62 -22.25
CA VAL A 31 -0.93 5.20 -22.96
C VAL A 31 -0.43 6.29 -23.90
N ILE A 32 -1.33 6.91 -24.68
CA ILE A 32 -0.97 8.02 -25.58
C ILE A 32 -0.41 9.20 -24.79
N LYS A 33 -1.08 9.55 -23.68
CA LYS A 33 -0.59 10.61 -22.78
C LYS A 33 0.77 10.25 -22.18
N LYS A 34 0.97 9.01 -21.72
CA LYS A 34 2.25 8.50 -21.20
C LYS A 34 3.36 8.66 -22.23
N ALA A 35 3.12 8.24 -23.48
CA ALA A 35 4.07 8.35 -24.57
C ALA A 35 4.39 9.81 -24.90
N ALA A 36 3.36 10.68 -24.95
CA ALA A 36 3.51 12.09 -25.29
C ALA A 36 4.20 12.92 -24.19
N THR A 37 4.01 12.57 -22.91
CA THR A 37 4.57 13.34 -21.79
C THR A 37 5.85 12.74 -21.21
N GLN A 38 6.35 11.63 -21.77
CA GLN A 38 7.50 10.86 -21.24
C GLN A 38 7.40 10.54 -19.74
N GLN A 39 6.19 10.51 -19.19
CA GLN A 39 6.00 10.28 -17.76
C GLN A 39 6.09 8.79 -17.47
N ALA A 40 7.05 8.40 -16.63
CA ALA A 40 7.10 7.06 -16.07
C ALA A 40 5.83 6.82 -15.24
N VAL A 41 5.07 5.78 -15.59
CA VAL A 41 3.96 5.33 -14.77
C VAL A 41 4.56 4.63 -13.56
N ILE A 42 4.48 5.28 -12.40
CA ILE A 42 4.69 4.60 -11.13
C ILE A 42 3.48 3.69 -10.97
N HIS A 43 3.62 2.42 -11.34
CA HIS A 43 2.67 1.40 -10.95
C HIS A 43 2.68 1.35 -9.42
N ARG A 44 1.71 2.03 -8.80
CA ARG A 44 1.42 1.81 -7.39
C ARG A 44 0.72 0.47 -7.32
N THR A 45 1.49 -0.60 -7.32
CA THR A 45 1.01 -1.93 -6.96
C THR A 45 0.42 -1.81 -5.56
N HIS A 46 -0.91 -1.78 -5.51
CA HIS A 46 -1.63 -1.94 -4.26
C HIS A 46 -1.38 -3.38 -3.83
N ASP A 47 -0.51 -3.57 -2.86
CA ASP A 47 -0.26 -4.87 -2.25
C ASP A 47 -1.33 -5.09 -1.16
N PRO A 48 -2.38 -5.89 -1.43
CA PRO A 48 -3.45 -6.12 -0.48
C PRO A 48 -2.95 -6.86 0.77
N VAL A 49 -1.87 -7.64 0.66
CA VAL A 49 -1.27 -8.37 1.78
C VAL A 49 -0.59 -7.38 2.72
N LYS A 50 0.23 -6.46 2.19
CA LYS A 50 0.84 -5.39 3.00
C LYS A 50 -0.21 -4.47 3.61
N THR A 51 -1.26 -4.14 2.86
CA THR A 51 -2.36 -3.31 3.36
C THR A 51 -3.11 -3.99 4.52
N ALA A 52 -3.41 -5.29 4.40
CA ALA A 52 -4.03 -6.06 5.47
C ALA A 52 -3.13 -6.19 6.70
N GLN A 53 -1.81 -6.32 6.51
CA GLN A 53 -0.85 -6.36 7.60
C GLN A 53 -0.75 -5.01 8.33
N ILE A 54 -0.70 -3.89 7.60
CA ILE A 54 -0.74 -2.54 8.18
C ILE A 54 -2.02 -2.34 9.00
N ALA A 55 -3.18 -2.79 8.50
CA ALA A 55 -4.43 -2.71 9.24
C ALA A 55 -4.39 -3.52 10.55
N ARG A 56 -3.77 -4.70 10.56
CA ARG A 56 -3.57 -5.51 11.79
C ARG A 56 -2.67 -4.80 12.80
N ILE A 57 -1.57 -4.20 12.34
CA ILE A 57 -0.67 -3.42 13.21
C ILE A 57 -1.43 -2.25 13.84
N GLY A 58 -2.18 -1.49 13.03
CA GLY A 58 -3.00 -0.38 13.52
C GLY A 58 -4.02 -0.80 14.56
N ASN A 59 -4.67 -1.95 14.38
CA ASN A 59 -5.61 -2.50 15.36
C ASN A 59 -4.94 -2.83 16.70
N ASN A 60 -3.76 -3.46 16.67
CA ASN A 60 -3.02 -3.78 17.89
C ASN A 60 -2.56 -2.52 18.63
N VAL A 61 -2.03 -1.53 17.92
CA VAL A 61 -1.66 -0.22 18.50
C VAL A 61 -2.87 0.44 19.15
N ASN A 62 -4.04 0.38 18.51
CA ASN A 62 -5.27 0.94 19.04
C ASN A 62 -5.77 0.19 20.29
N GLN A 63 -5.54 -1.13 20.38
CA GLN A 63 -5.86 -1.90 21.58
C GLN A 63 -4.95 -1.51 22.76
N ILE A 64 -3.65 -1.36 22.52
CA ILE A 64 -2.69 -0.89 23.52
C ILE A 64 -3.11 0.50 24.02
N ALA A 65 -3.39 1.44 23.12
CA ALA A 65 -3.83 2.79 23.47
C ALA A 65 -5.11 2.78 24.30
N ARG A 66 -6.11 1.98 23.93
CA ARG A 66 -7.35 1.81 24.73
C ARG A 66 -7.09 1.18 26.08
N HIS A 67 -6.11 0.30 26.21
CA HIS A 67 -5.77 -0.32 27.47
C HIS A 67 -5.07 0.67 28.41
N LEU A 68 -4.11 1.43 27.89
CA LEU A 68 -3.43 2.51 28.60
C LEU A 68 -4.41 3.61 29.04
N ASN A 69 -5.29 4.08 28.16
CA ASN A 69 -6.30 5.09 28.50
C ASN A 69 -7.30 4.61 29.57
N ARG A 70 -7.55 3.29 29.67
CA ARG A 70 -8.39 2.72 30.74
C ARG A 70 -7.69 2.64 32.10
N LEU A 71 -6.35 2.68 32.10
CA LEU A 71 -5.53 2.71 33.31
C LEU A 71 -5.18 4.13 33.74
N GLU A 72 -5.21 5.10 32.82
CA GLU A 72 -5.05 6.51 33.11
C GLU A 72 -6.19 6.98 34.03
N GLY A 73 -5.92 6.99 35.34
CA GLY A 73 -6.91 7.25 36.40
C GLY A 73 -6.90 6.23 37.54
N ARG A 74 -6.25 5.07 37.38
CA ARG A 74 -5.99 4.11 38.48
C ARG A 74 -4.57 4.31 39.00
N ARG A 75 -4.40 4.60 40.29
CA ARG A 75 -3.08 4.67 40.93
C ARG A 75 -2.44 3.28 40.91
N GLY A 76 -1.25 3.20 40.32
CA GLY A 76 -0.47 1.97 40.18
C GLY A 76 -0.62 1.37 38.78
N ILE A 77 0.43 1.46 37.96
CA ILE A 77 0.50 0.73 36.71
C ILE A 77 0.73 -0.74 37.06
N ASP A 78 -0.27 -1.58 36.83
CA ASP A 78 -0.17 -3.01 37.07
C ASP A 78 0.93 -3.64 36.19
N ALA A 79 1.85 -4.37 36.81
CA ALA A 79 2.98 -5.01 36.13
C ALA A 79 2.50 -6.01 35.06
N GLU A 80 1.33 -6.61 35.25
CA GLU A 80 0.72 -7.52 34.28
C GLU A 80 0.34 -6.79 32.98
N VAL A 81 -0.13 -5.54 33.11
CA VAL A 81 -0.48 -4.71 31.94
C VAL A 81 0.77 -4.27 31.18
N VAL A 82 1.84 -3.94 31.90
CA VAL A 82 3.14 -3.61 31.26
C VAL A 82 3.69 -4.82 30.52
N ALA A 83 3.57 -6.03 31.09
CA ALA A 83 3.98 -7.26 30.43
C ALA A 83 3.14 -7.56 29.18
N ALA A 84 1.82 -7.37 29.23
CA ALA A 84 0.93 -7.52 28.08
C ALA A 84 1.27 -6.51 26.96
N CYS A 85 1.48 -5.24 27.30
CA CYS A 85 1.86 -4.23 26.32
C CYS A 85 3.23 -4.52 25.68
N ARG A 86 4.19 -5.05 26.45
CA ARG A 86 5.50 -5.49 25.90
C ARG A 86 5.35 -6.66 24.93
N ALA A 87 4.54 -7.66 25.26
CA ALA A 87 4.28 -8.79 24.38
C ALA A 87 3.62 -8.36 23.05
N ASP A 88 2.72 -7.37 23.11
CA ASP A 88 2.11 -6.82 21.89
C ASP A 88 3.11 -6.01 21.05
N LEU A 89 4.03 -5.27 21.67
CA LEU A 89 5.12 -4.59 20.97
C LEU A 89 6.07 -5.58 20.28
N ASP A 90 6.40 -6.70 20.93
CA ASP A 90 7.24 -7.76 20.34
C ASP A 90 6.55 -8.42 19.14
N ARG A 91 5.22 -8.63 19.19
CA ARG A 91 4.46 -9.11 18.02
C ARG A 91 4.48 -8.11 16.87
N ILE A 92 4.28 -6.82 17.16
CA ILE A 92 4.34 -5.77 16.13
C ILE A 92 5.72 -5.75 15.48
N ARG A 93 6.79 -5.86 16.28
CA ARG A 93 8.17 -5.93 15.78
C ARG A 93 8.37 -7.12 14.83
N GLN A 94 7.95 -8.32 15.22
CA GLN A 94 8.07 -9.51 14.37
C GLN A 94 7.28 -9.38 13.06
N MET A 95 6.10 -8.77 13.10
CA MET A 95 5.31 -8.51 11.89
C MET A 95 6.02 -7.52 10.95
N VAL A 96 6.64 -6.48 11.49
CA VAL A 96 7.42 -5.50 10.70
C VAL A 96 8.65 -6.15 10.07
N GLU A 97 9.38 -6.98 10.82
CA GLU A 97 10.55 -7.72 10.30
C GLU A 97 10.15 -8.66 9.15
N ASN A 98 9.00 -9.34 9.24
CA ASN A 98 8.48 -10.21 8.18
C ASN A 98 8.08 -9.43 6.90
N ILE A 99 7.60 -8.19 7.04
CA ILE A 99 7.29 -7.29 5.92
C ILE A 99 8.57 -6.80 5.23
N GLN A 100 9.65 -6.59 5.99
CA GLN A 100 10.94 -6.14 5.45
C GLN A 100 11.73 -7.30 4.82
N GLY A 101 11.73 -8.49 5.43
CA GLY A 101 12.45 -9.66 4.94
C GLY A 101 11.90 -10.26 3.63
N THR A 102 10.60 -10.09 3.37
CA THR A 102 9.98 -10.50 2.10
C THR A 102 10.37 -9.61 0.90
N GLY A 103 11.03 -8.45 1.15
CA GLY A 103 11.59 -7.61 0.10
C GLY A 103 12.92 -8.11 -0.48
N ALA A 104 13.67 -8.95 0.25
CA ALA A 104 15.00 -9.43 -0.18
C ALA A 104 14.95 -10.71 -1.05
N ALA A 105 13.89 -11.52 -0.93
CA ALA A 105 13.78 -12.80 -1.64
C ALA A 105 13.20 -12.71 -3.07
N ASN A 106 12.65 -11.55 -3.46
CA ASN A 106 12.00 -11.35 -4.77
C ASN A 106 12.80 -10.41 -5.70
N ALA A 107 14.10 -10.24 -5.47
CA ALA A 107 15.00 -9.44 -6.31
C ALA A 107 16.01 -10.28 -7.11
N GLY A 108 15.78 -11.60 -7.23
CA GLY A 108 16.58 -12.54 -8.02
C GLY A 108 15.82 -13.06 -9.23
#